data_AF-A0A2N7JTW9-F1
#
_entry.id   AF-A0A2N7JTW9-F1
#
_cell.length_a   1.000
_cell.length_b   1.000
_cell.length_c   1.000
_cell.angle_alpha   90.00
_cell.angle_beta   90.00
_cell.angle_gamma   90.00
#
_symmetry.space_group_name_H-M   'P 1'
#
loop_
_entity.id
_entity.type
_entity.pdbx_description
1 polymer ?
#
loop_
_entity_poly.entity_id
_entity_poly.type
_entity_poly.pdbx_seq_one_letter_code
_entity_poly.pdbx_strand_id
1 'polypeptide(L)'
;MQKTELFNTHTFIKELVNAGMDEKQAEVLAEHQLSMLEAHIATKADIADVKQDISTMKSDISVNFEWIKRVLIGLCITSGIALLKYIFT
;
A
#
# COMPACT_ATOMS: atom_id res chain seq x y z
N MET A 1 -7.26 -21.64 -5.50
CA MET A 1 -5.94 -20.97 -5.58
C MET A 1 -4.89 -22.05 -5.72
N GLN A 2 -4.23 -22.16 -6.88
CA GLN A 2 -3.03 -22.99 -7.00
C GLN A 2 -2.02 -22.41 -6.02
N LYS A 3 -1.74 -23.16 -4.95
CA LYS A 3 -0.64 -22.89 -4.04
C LYS A 3 0.61 -23.20 -4.84
N THR A 4 1.08 -22.25 -5.64
CA THR A 4 2.48 -22.26 -6.04
C THR A 4 3.23 -22.26 -4.72
N GLU A 5 3.81 -23.39 -4.33
CA GLU A 5 4.78 -23.40 -3.23
C GLU A 5 5.85 -22.40 -3.66
N LEU A 6 5.76 -21.17 -3.13
CA LEU A 6 6.54 -20.02 -3.57
C LEU A 6 8.05 -20.32 -3.58
N PHE A 7 8.46 -21.28 -2.75
CA PHE A 7 9.76 -21.91 -2.76
C PHE A 7 9.66 -23.30 -2.10
N ASN A 8 10.14 -24.35 -2.77
CA ASN A 8 10.25 -25.69 -2.20
C ASN A 8 11.71 -25.98 -1.83
N THR A 9 12.05 -25.74 -0.56
CA THR A 9 13.40 -25.88 -0.03
C THR A 9 13.99 -27.27 -0.28
N HIS A 10 13.19 -28.33 -0.14
CA HIS A 10 13.65 -29.70 -0.31
C HIS A 10 14.02 -30.01 -1.77
N THR A 11 13.20 -29.60 -2.73
CA THR A 11 13.52 -29.76 -4.17
C THR A 11 14.75 -28.93 -4.54
N PHE A 12 14.85 -27.69 -4.03
CA PHE A 12 15.99 -26.82 -4.28
C PHE A 12 17.31 -27.38 -3.73
N ILE A 13 17.31 -27.89 -2.49
CA ILE A 13 18.48 -28.57 -1.89
C ILE A 13 18.86 -29.79 -2.75
N LYS A 14 17.88 -30.62 -3.13
CA LYS A 14 18.13 -31.82 -3.91
C LYS A 14 18.76 -31.50 -5.27
N GLU A 15 18.32 -30.44 -5.94
CA GLU A 15 18.90 -29.98 -7.20
C GLU A 15 20.35 -29.52 -7.03
N LEU A 16 20.65 -28.77 -5.97
CA LEU A 16 22.00 -28.31 -5.66
C LEU A 16 22.95 -29.46 -5.34
N VAL A 17 22.48 -30.44 -4.55
CA VAL A 17 23.26 -31.65 -4.24
C VAL A 17 23.51 -32.48 -5.50
N ASN A 18 22.50 -32.66 -6.35
CA ASN A 18 22.66 -33.34 -7.65
C ASN A 18 23.63 -32.61 -8.58
N ALA A 19 23.78 -31.29 -8.45
CA ALA A 19 24.76 -30.49 -9.18
C ALA A 19 26.18 -30.57 -8.60
N GLY A 20 26.40 -31.38 -7.55
CA GLY A 20 27.71 -31.59 -6.94
C GLY A 20 28.02 -30.66 -5.78
N MET A 21 27.04 -29.92 -5.26
CA MET A 21 27.20 -29.10 -4.05
C MET A 21 27.08 -29.96 -2.79
N ASP A 22 27.86 -29.66 -1.75
CA ASP A 22 27.72 -30.34 -0.47
C ASP A 22 26.35 -30.04 0.15
N GLU A 23 25.75 -31.04 0.81
CA GLU A 23 24.40 -30.92 1.37
C GLU A 23 24.29 -29.80 2.40
N LYS A 24 25.30 -29.60 3.26
CA LYS A 24 25.28 -28.51 4.23
C LYS A 24 25.36 -27.15 3.55
N GLN A 25 26.12 -27.04 2.47
CA GLN A 25 26.17 -25.82 1.67
C GLN A 25 24.82 -25.55 1.00
N ALA A 26 24.15 -26.60 0.52
CA ALA A 26 22.82 -26.52 -0.10
C ALA A 26 21.75 -26.07 0.88
N GLU A 27 21.75 -26.61 2.09
CA GLU A 27 20.85 -26.19 3.17
C GLU A 27 21.02 -24.72 3.52
N VAL A 28 22.26 -24.27 3.78
CA VAL A 28 22.55 -22.87 4.14
C VAL A 28 22.10 -21.92 3.03
N LEU A 29 22.36 -22.27 1.77
CA LEU A 29 21.94 -21.44 0.64
C LEU A 29 20.41 -21.39 0.51
N ALA A 30 19.74 -22.52 0.69
CA ALA A 30 18.28 -22.61 0.63
C ALA A 30 17.61 -21.78 1.74
N GLU A 31 18.16 -21.81 2.96
CA GLU A 31 17.68 -21.04 4.10
C GLU A 31 17.82 -19.53 3.86
N HIS A 32 18.98 -19.07 3.39
CA HIS A 32 19.18 -17.67 3.02
C HIS A 32 18.23 -17.22 1.90
N GLN A 33 18.02 -18.06 0.88
CA GLN A 33 17.14 -17.75 -0.23
C GLN A 33 15.67 -17.65 0.23
N LEU A 34 15.25 -18.54 1.13
CA LEU A 34 13.92 -18.50 1.73
C LEU A 34 13.74 -17.22 2.56
N SER A 35 14.71 -16.89 3.42
CA SER A 35 14.67 -15.68 4.24
C SER A 35 14.57 -14.40 3.39
N MET A 36 15.32 -14.30 2.29
CA MET A 36 15.22 -13.16 1.37
C MET A 36 13.86 -13.11 0.67
N LEU A 37 13.31 -14.27 0.28
CA LEU A 37 12.00 -14.34 -0.35
C LEU A 37 10.89 -13.90 0.60
N GLU A 38 10.92 -14.37 1.85
CA GLU A 38 10.01 -13.96 2.91
C GLU A 38 10.08 -12.45 3.16
N ALA A 39 11.28 -11.88 3.28
CA ALA A 39 11.47 -10.44 3.44
C ALA A 39 10.91 -9.64 2.25
N HIS A 40 11.11 -10.12 1.02
CA HIS A 40 10.60 -9.46 -0.17
C HIS A 40 9.07 -9.54 -0.29
N ILE A 41 8.47 -10.67 0.12
CA ILE A 41 7.01 -10.83 0.17
C ILE A 41 6.41 -9.89 1.22
N ALA A 42 7.00 -9.84 2.43
CA ALA A 42 6.59 -8.91 3.47
C ALA A 42 6.65 -7.46 2.97
N THR A 43 7.78 -7.05 2.37
CA THR A 43 7.95 -5.71 1.80
C THR A 43 6.88 -5.40 0.73
N LYS A 44 6.54 -6.36 -0.13
CA LYS A 44 5.49 -6.17 -1.14
C LYS A 44 4.10 -6.01 -0.53
N ALA A 45 3.80 -6.76 0.53
CA ALA A 45 2.55 -6.62 1.27
C ALA A 45 2.47 -5.24 1.94
N ASP A 46 3.53 -4.83 2.62
CA ASP A 46 3.61 -3.51 3.27
C ASP A 46 3.43 -2.37 2.25
N ILE A 47 4.03 -2.48 1.06
CA ILE A 47 3.85 -1.49 -0.02
C ILE A 47 2.40 -1.44 -0.51
N ALA A 48 1.74 -2.60 -0.61
CA ALA A 48 0.34 -2.66 -1.03
C ALA A 48 -0.57 -1.96 0.00
N ASP A 49 -0.32 -2.20 1.29
CA ASP A 49 -1.05 -1.56 2.39
C ASP A 49 -0.81 -0.05 2.41
N VAL A 50 0.44 0.40 2.30
CA VAL A 50 0.79 1.83 2.21
C VAL A 50 0.09 2.50 1.01
N LYS A 51 0.02 1.83 -0.13
CA LYS A 51 -0.67 2.36 -1.32
C LYS A 51 -2.18 2.49 -1.08
N GLN A 52 -2.79 1.54 -0.39
CA GLN A 52 -4.20 1.58 -0.01
C GLN A 52 -4.47 2.74 0.97
N ASP A 53 -3.62 2.91 1.98
CA ASP A 53 -3.74 4.01 2.95
C ASP A 53 -3.61 5.37 2.28
N ILE A 54 -2.65 5.55 1.38
CA ILE A 54 -2.50 6.78 0.59
C ILE A 54 -3.74 7.05 -0.27
N SER A 55 -4.30 6.02 -0.90
CA SER A 55 -5.51 6.16 -1.72
C SER A 55 -6.71 6.59 -0.88
N THR A 56 -6.86 6.01 0.30
CA THR A 56 -7.93 6.36 1.26
C THR A 56 -7.74 7.79 1.76
N MET A 57 -6.54 8.16 2.19
CA MET A 57 -6.23 9.51 2.65
C MET A 57 -6.49 10.56 1.54
N LYS A 58 -6.15 10.26 0.29
CA LYS A 58 -6.45 11.13 -0.85
C LYS A 58 -7.96 11.32 -1.06
N SER A 59 -8.75 10.25 -0.92
CA SER A 59 -10.20 10.29 -0.99
C SER A 59 -10.76 11.19 0.12
N ASP A 60 -10.33 10.98 1.36
CA ASP A 60 -10.80 11.73 2.52
C ASP A 60 -10.46 13.22 2.41
N ILE A 61 -9.25 13.55 1.97
CA ILE A 61 -8.86 14.95 1.70
C ILE A 61 -9.79 15.57 0.65
N SER A 62 -10.09 14.84 -0.43
CA SER A 62 -10.93 15.34 -1.52
C SER A 62 -12.38 15.60 -1.04
N VAL A 63 -12.94 14.67 -0.26
CA VAL A 63 -14.29 14.81 0.32
C VAL A 63 -14.34 15.99 1.29
N ASN A 64 -13.36 16.10 2.19
CA ASN A 64 -13.28 17.21 3.14
C ASN A 64 -13.15 18.55 2.40
N PHE A 65 -12.33 18.63 1.36
CA PHE A 65 -12.16 19.85 0.58
C PHE A 65 -13.45 20.29 -0.11
N GLU A 66 -14.22 19.35 -0.67
CA GLU A 66 -15.52 19.64 -1.27
C GLU A 66 -16.54 20.11 -0.24
N TRP A 67 -16.56 19.53 0.97
CA TRP A 67 -17.38 20.04 2.06
C TRP A 67 -16.98 21.48 2.45
N ILE A 68 -15.68 21.75 2.61
CA ILE A 68 -15.16 23.09 2.95
C ILE A 68 -15.60 24.11 1.89
N LYS A 69 -15.44 23.80 0.60
CA LYS A 69 -15.86 24.69 -0.50
C LYS A 69 -17.33 25.05 -0.40
N ARG A 70 -18.20 24.07 -0.15
CA ARG A 70 -19.65 24.30 -0.04
C ARG A 70 -19.99 25.25 1.11
N VAL A 71 -19.34 25.07 2.26
CA VAL A 71 -19.51 25.96 3.42
C VAL A 71 -19.05 27.38 3.09
N LEU A 72 -17.87 27.54 2.48
CA LEU A 72 -17.34 28.84 2.10
C LEU A 72 -18.25 29.58 1.12
N ILE A 73 -18.78 28.89 0.10
CA ILE A 73 -19.73 29.47 -0.85
C ILE A 73 -21.00 29.96 -0.12
N GLY A 74 -21.54 29.16 0.81
CA GLY A 74 -22.71 29.56 1.61
C GLY A 74 -22.46 30.83 2.44
N LEU A 75 -21.29 30.94 3.07
CA LEU A 75 -20.90 32.14 3.84
C LEU A 75 -20.74 33.39 2.95
N CYS A 76 -20.18 33.23 1.75
CA CYS A 76 -20.06 34.33 0.79
C CYS A 76 -21.44 34.83 0.31
N ILE A 77 -22.36 33.91 -0.03
CA ILE A 77 -23.71 34.26 -0.50
C ILE A 77 -24.50 34.98 0.60
N THR A 78 -24.48 34.44 1.82
CA THR A 78 -25.21 35.03 2.96
C THR A 78 -24.72 36.43 3.29
N SER A 79 -23.39 36.64 3.31
CA SER A 79 -22.79 37.96 3.52
C SER A 79 -23.13 38.94 2.39
N GLY A 80 -23.13 38.49 1.14
CA GLY A 80 -23.52 39.32 -0.01
C GLY A 80 -24.96 39.79 0.04
N ILE A 81 -25.91 38.90 0.40
CA ILE A 81 -27.33 39.25 0.57
C ILE A 81 -27.50 40.25 1.72
N ALA A 82 -26.80 40.05 2.84
CA ALA A 82 -26.86 40.97 3.98
C ALA A 82 -26.37 42.37 3.62
N LEU A 83 -25.27 42.48 2.86
CA LEU A 83 -24.75 43.76 2.36
C LEU A 83 -25.72 44.45 1.40
N LEU A 84 -26.33 43.71 0.46
CA LEU A 84 -27.34 44.26 -0.45
C LEU A 84 -28.53 44.84 0.31
N LYS A 85 -29.05 44.13 1.31
CA LYS A 85 -30.15 44.62 2.15
C LYS A 85 -29.81 45.94 2.86
N TYR A 86 -28.56 46.09 3.31
CA TYR A 86 -28.09 47.29 4.01
C TYR A 86 -27.95 48.51 3.08
N ILE A 87 -27.70 48.30 1.78
CA ILE A 87 -27.58 49.38 0.78
C ILE A 87 -28.96 49.89 0.33
N PHE A 88 -29.98 49.04 0.35
CA PHE A 88 -31.35 49.37 -0.08
C PHE A 88 -32.32 49.76 1.06
N THR A 89 -31.85 49.85 2.30
CA THR A 89 -32.60 50.36 3.47
C THR A 89 -32.13 51.77 3.79
#